data_AF-A0A167PK24-F1
#
_entry.id   AF-A0A167PK24-F1
#
_cell.length_a   1.000
_cell.length_b   1.000
_cell.length_c   1.000
_cell.angle_alpha   90.00
_cell.angle_beta   90.00
_cell.angle_gamma   90.00
#
_symmetry.space_group_name_H-M   'P 1'
#
loop_
_entity.id
_entity.type
_entity.pdbx_description
1 polymer ?
#
loop_
_entity_poly.entity_id
_entity_poly.type
_entity_poly.pdbx_seq_one_letter_code
_entity_poly.pdbx_strand_id
1 'polypeptide(L)'
;MTLLDIVGIDACKRTFCIAFAFLSGKSEADYEWAPERLKILYERCGAKLPSVVLTDNCTACISAVNTVFPLAAPLLCQWHAKKAIVQHCKPIFTAHDCLVKASVQAAATAAATAAATTAVAAAMVASASEVPPTAHTTAVAATNSAANATYMVAKQATSSLKDWDSFFSGWLSILSSPDKTSFNEKLEAFEMAFSLNHVEEVTYIKSPGLVPHKEKLVAAWVNQHTHFGNTTTSRVEGIHALLKSYIKKSSGDLFYNLGSY
;
A
#
# COMPACT_ATOMS: atom_id res chain seq x y z
N MET A 1 21.55 -1.14 18.24
CA MET A 1 20.64 -1.71 19.25
C MET A 1 19.20 -1.64 18.75
N THR A 2 18.57 -2.79 18.53
CA THR A 2 17.18 -2.91 18.08
C THR A 2 16.30 -3.26 19.29
N LEU A 3 15.24 -2.50 19.54
CA LEU A 3 14.24 -2.86 20.54
C LEU A 3 13.21 -3.80 19.91
N LEU A 4 13.04 -4.99 20.50
CA LEU A 4 12.04 -5.99 20.13
C LEU A 4 11.03 -6.12 21.28
N ASP A 5 9.75 -5.96 20.98
CA ASP A 5 8.66 -6.16 21.95
C ASP A 5 7.83 -7.40 21.58
N ILE A 6 7.49 -8.17 22.60
CA ILE A 6 6.77 -9.43 22.48
C ILE A 6 5.50 -9.34 23.32
N VAL A 7 4.37 -9.52 22.66
CA VAL A 7 3.04 -9.27 23.23
C VAL A 7 2.14 -10.47 22.94
N GLY A 8 1.42 -10.90 23.96
CA GLY A 8 0.45 -12.00 23.88
C GLY A 8 -0.98 -11.49 23.73
N ILE A 9 -1.83 -12.37 23.20
CA ILE A 9 -3.29 -12.19 23.17
C ILE A 9 -3.91 -13.34 23.96
N ASP A 10 -4.76 -13.03 24.93
CA ASP A 10 -5.51 -14.03 25.69
C ASP A 10 -6.82 -14.45 24.99
N ALA A 11 -7.49 -15.48 25.53
CA ALA A 11 -8.75 -15.98 24.99
C ALA A 11 -9.91 -14.94 25.03
N CYS A 12 -9.76 -13.87 25.82
CA CYS A 12 -10.69 -12.75 25.90
C CYS A 12 -10.33 -11.62 24.91
N LYS A 13 -9.39 -11.86 23.97
CA LYS A 13 -8.87 -10.88 23.01
C LYS A 13 -8.18 -9.69 23.67
N ARG A 14 -7.71 -9.85 24.91
CA ARG A 14 -6.93 -8.82 25.61
C ARG A 14 -5.46 -9.01 25.33
N THR A 15 -4.79 -7.87 25.19
CA THR A 15 -3.37 -7.80 24.94
C THR A 15 -2.61 -7.73 26.27
N PHE A 16 -1.52 -8.48 26.40
CA PHE A 16 -0.61 -8.38 27.55
C PHE A 16 0.85 -8.43 27.10
N CYS A 17 1.73 -7.69 27.78
CA CYS A 17 3.16 -7.73 27.50
C CYS A 17 3.75 -9.05 28.01
N ILE A 18 4.50 -9.76 27.17
CA ILE A 18 5.23 -10.97 27.59
C ILE A 18 6.66 -10.60 27.94
N ALA A 19 7.36 -9.91 27.05
CA ALA A 19 8.76 -9.53 27.20
C ALA A 19 9.14 -8.40 26.24
N PHE A 20 10.27 -7.76 26.51
CA PHE A 20 10.99 -6.90 25.57
C PHE A 20 12.47 -7.25 25.59
N ALA A 21 13.18 -6.98 24.50
CA ALA A 21 14.59 -7.30 24.34
C ALA A 21 15.33 -6.22 23.56
N PHE A 22 16.57 -5.95 23.97
CA PHE A 22 17.52 -5.14 23.20
C PHE A 22 18.45 -6.08 22.43
N LEU A 23 18.31 -6.09 21.10
CA LEU A 23 19.14 -6.90 20.22
C LEU A 23 20.37 -6.10 19.78
N SER A 24 21.50 -6.81 19.59
CA SER A 24 22.76 -6.25 19.08
C SER A 24 22.59 -5.66 17.69
N GLY A 25 21.80 -6.30 16.84
CA GLY A 25 21.59 -5.91 15.44
C GLY A 25 20.20 -6.23 14.90
N LYS A 26 20.13 -6.51 13.60
CA LYS A 26 18.91 -6.84 12.84
C LYS A 26 19.10 -8.08 11.95
N SER A 27 20.19 -8.80 12.12
CA SER A 27 20.42 -10.07 11.43
C SER A 27 19.61 -11.19 12.08
N GLU A 28 19.40 -12.30 11.38
CA GLU A 28 18.69 -13.46 11.92
C GLU A 28 19.31 -13.96 13.24
N ALA A 29 20.64 -14.05 13.29
CA ALA A 29 21.38 -14.43 14.50
C ALA A 29 21.14 -13.47 15.68
N ASP A 30 20.94 -12.17 15.41
CA ASP A 30 20.59 -11.21 16.46
C ASP A 30 19.17 -11.45 16.99
N TYR A 31 18.25 -11.92 16.13
CA TYR A 31 16.87 -12.18 16.53
C TYR A 31 16.72 -13.49 17.30
N GLU A 32 17.43 -14.57 16.93
CA GLU A 32 17.24 -15.93 17.46
C GLU A 32 17.25 -16.01 19.00
N TRP A 33 18.13 -15.22 19.65
CA TRP A 33 18.24 -15.20 21.10
C TRP A 33 16.90 -14.87 21.81
N ALA A 34 16.13 -13.92 21.30
CA ALA A 34 14.92 -13.45 21.99
C ALA A 34 13.76 -14.49 21.96
N PRO A 35 13.39 -15.08 20.80
CA PRO A 35 12.48 -16.21 20.73
C PRO A 35 12.94 -17.41 21.56
N GLU A 36 14.24 -17.73 21.61
CA GLU A 36 14.73 -18.80 22.49
C GLU A 36 14.46 -18.52 23.97
N ARG A 37 14.75 -17.30 24.43
CA ARG A 37 14.45 -16.91 25.82
C ARG A 37 12.95 -16.96 26.09
N LEU A 38 12.14 -16.55 25.12
CA LEU A 38 10.68 -16.66 25.19
C LEU A 38 10.24 -18.12 25.33
N LYS A 39 10.80 -19.04 24.53
CA LYS A 39 10.48 -20.48 24.60
C LYS A 39 10.77 -21.06 25.99
N ILE A 40 11.94 -20.75 26.56
CA ILE A 40 12.31 -21.16 27.92
C ILE A 40 11.31 -20.60 28.95
N LEU A 41 10.82 -19.37 28.78
CA LEU A 41 9.81 -18.79 29.66
C LEU A 41 8.50 -19.59 29.61
N TYR A 42 8.01 -19.93 28.41
CA TYR A 42 6.82 -20.79 28.26
C TYR A 42 6.99 -22.14 28.95
N GLU A 43 8.14 -22.81 28.71
CA GLU A 43 8.45 -24.12 29.29
C GLU A 43 8.50 -24.07 30.82
N ARG A 44 9.16 -23.05 31.39
CA ARG A 44 9.26 -22.85 32.85
C ARG A 44 7.92 -22.59 33.51
N CYS A 45 7.02 -21.87 32.84
CA CYS A 45 5.68 -21.60 33.35
C CYS A 45 4.71 -22.76 33.12
N GLY A 46 5.13 -23.86 32.48
CA GLY A 46 4.24 -24.95 32.08
C GLY A 46 3.17 -24.52 31.07
N ALA A 47 3.44 -23.44 30.31
CA ALA A 47 2.50 -22.88 29.35
C ALA A 47 2.67 -23.52 27.97
N LYS A 48 1.57 -23.64 27.23
CA LYS A 48 1.61 -24.13 25.84
C LYS A 48 2.34 -23.12 24.95
N LEU A 49 3.23 -23.62 24.09
CA LEU A 49 3.90 -22.81 23.06
C LEU A 49 2.88 -22.15 22.11
N PRO A 50 3.22 -20.99 21.53
CA PRO A 50 2.32 -20.29 20.62
C PRO A 50 2.01 -21.15 19.38
N SER A 51 0.73 -21.21 19.00
CA SER A 51 0.29 -21.82 17.74
C SER A 51 0.38 -20.86 16.55
N VAL A 52 0.54 -19.56 16.81
CA VAL A 52 0.58 -18.48 15.83
C VAL A 52 1.59 -17.45 16.30
N VAL A 53 2.44 -16.97 15.40
CA VAL A 53 3.28 -15.80 15.65
C VAL A 53 3.04 -14.78 14.54
N LEU A 54 2.61 -13.58 14.93
CA LEU A 54 2.39 -12.45 14.03
C LEU A 54 3.59 -11.52 14.09
N THR A 55 4.23 -11.31 12.96
CA THR A 55 5.40 -10.43 12.83
C THR A 55 5.12 -9.30 11.82
N ASP A 56 5.95 -8.26 11.84
CA ASP A 56 6.09 -7.39 10.69
C ASP A 56 6.79 -8.14 9.54
N ASN A 57 6.92 -7.53 8.36
CA ASN A 57 7.60 -8.16 7.22
C ASN A 57 9.13 -8.22 7.38
N CYS A 58 9.63 -8.49 8.59
CA CYS A 58 11.04 -8.61 8.91
C CYS A 58 11.51 -10.05 8.67
N THR A 59 12.22 -10.27 7.55
CA THR A 59 12.72 -11.60 7.15
C THR A 59 13.59 -12.26 8.24
N ALA A 60 14.47 -11.49 8.89
CA ALA A 60 15.33 -11.99 9.95
C ALA A 60 14.53 -12.48 11.18
N CYS A 61 13.53 -11.71 11.60
CA CYS A 61 12.64 -12.08 12.70
C CYS A 61 11.81 -13.32 12.36
N ILE A 62 11.26 -13.37 11.13
CA ILE A 62 10.48 -14.52 10.66
C ILE A 62 11.33 -15.80 10.66
N SER A 63 12.57 -15.73 10.16
CA SER A 63 13.46 -16.89 10.13
C SER A 63 13.78 -17.39 11.54
N ALA A 64 14.20 -16.49 12.43
CA ALA A 64 14.44 -16.80 13.84
C ALA A 64 13.22 -17.43 14.53
N VAL A 65 12.02 -16.89 14.30
CA VAL A 65 10.77 -17.44 14.85
C VAL A 65 10.48 -18.84 14.30
N ASN A 66 10.67 -19.08 13.00
CA ASN A 66 10.43 -20.39 12.40
C ASN A 66 11.40 -21.45 12.92
N THR A 67 12.65 -21.06 13.22
CA THR A 67 13.64 -21.95 13.84
C THR A 67 13.23 -22.35 15.26
N VAL A 68 12.80 -21.37 16.07
CA VAL A 68 12.49 -21.62 17.50
C VAL A 68 11.10 -22.23 17.72
N PHE A 69 10.12 -21.81 16.92
CA PHE A 69 8.71 -22.24 16.99
C PHE A 69 8.22 -22.82 15.65
N PRO A 70 8.77 -23.96 15.19
CA PRO A 70 8.47 -24.52 13.87
C PRO A 70 7.01 -24.97 13.70
N LEU A 71 6.29 -25.17 14.81
CA LEU A 71 4.87 -25.53 14.81
C LEU A 71 3.94 -24.32 14.81
N ALA A 72 4.47 -23.11 15.03
CA ALA A 72 3.67 -21.90 15.01
C ALA A 72 3.43 -21.44 13.57
N ALA A 73 2.18 -21.12 13.25
CA ALA A 73 1.86 -20.55 11.96
C ALA A 73 2.41 -19.11 11.88
N PRO A 74 3.26 -18.79 10.88
CA PRO A 74 3.80 -17.45 10.71
C PRO A 74 2.77 -16.55 10.01
N LEU A 75 2.33 -15.51 10.69
CA LEU A 75 1.46 -14.48 10.11
C LEU A 75 2.22 -13.17 9.91
N LEU A 76 1.77 -12.39 8.93
CA LEU A 76 2.29 -11.06 8.65
C LEU A 76 1.27 -9.98 9.03
N CYS A 77 1.77 -8.88 9.55
CA CYS A 77 0.96 -7.71 9.89
C CYS A 77 0.30 -7.13 8.63
N GLN A 78 -1.03 -7.21 8.57
CA GLN A 78 -1.82 -6.65 7.48
C GLN A 78 -1.67 -5.12 7.36
N TRP A 79 -1.41 -4.41 8.46
CA TRP A 79 -1.17 -2.97 8.41
C TRP A 79 0.14 -2.64 7.70
N HIS A 80 1.23 -3.37 8.00
CA HIS A 80 2.51 -3.18 7.31
C HIS A 80 2.40 -3.56 5.83
N ALA A 81 1.68 -4.62 5.49
CA ALA A 81 1.38 -4.96 4.10
C ALA A 81 0.62 -3.83 3.40
N LYS A 82 -0.46 -3.30 4.01
CA LYS A 82 -1.21 -2.14 3.49
C LYS A 82 -0.29 -0.94 3.27
N LYS A 83 0.55 -0.63 4.26
CA LYS A 83 1.49 0.49 4.19
C LYS A 83 2.50 0.32 3.06
N ALA A 84 3.03 -0.88 2.83
CA ALA A 84 3.92 -1.15 1.72
C ALA A 84 3.25 -0.89 0.36
N ILE A 85 2.01 -1.37 0.16
CA ILE A 85 1.24 -1.08 -1.06
C ILE A 85 1.02 0.42 -1.24
N VAL A 86 0.61 1.13 -0.18
CA VAL A 86 0.39 2.59 -0.24
C VAL A 86 1.69 3.32 -0.60
N GLN A 87 2.82 2.94 0.01
CA GLN A 87 4.10 3.60 -0.22
C GLN A 87 4.65 3.38 -1.63
N HIS A 88 4.43 2.20 -2.20
CA HIS A 88 4.93 1.85 -3.52
C HIS A 88 3.98 2.30 -4.64
N CYS A 89 2.70 1.93 -4.56
CA CYS A 89 1.76 2.10 -5.66
C CYS A 89 1.15 3.50 -5.72
N LYS A 90 0.84 4.13 -4.58
CA LYS A 90 0.13 5.43 -4.58
C LYS A 90 0.89 6.57 -5.29
N PRO A 91 2.22 6.71 -5.13
CA PRO A 91 2.98 7.71 -5.87
C PRO A 91 2.91 7.50 -7.39
N ILE A 92 2.92 6.25 -7.85
CA ILE A 92 2.85 5.90 -9.28
C ILE A 92 1.49 6.31 -9.85
N PHE A 93 0.39 5.97 -9.17
CA PHE A 93 -0.96 6.45 -9.50
C PHE A 93 -1.04 7.98 -9.57
N THR A 94 -0.46 8.66 -8.57
CA THR A 94 -0.47 10.13 -8.51
C THR A 94 0.30 10.75 -9.67
N ALA A 95 1.44 10.15 -10.05
CA ALA A 95 2.23 10.58 -11.18
C ALA A 95 1.48 10.37 -12.51
N HIS A 96 0.86 9.20 -12.70
CA HIS A 96 0.06 8.90 -13.88
C HIS A 96 -1.11 9.88 -14.04
N ASP A 97 -1.86 10.16 -12.97
CA ASP A 97 -2.92 11.15 -12.97
C ASP A 97 -2.42 12.56 -13.33
N CYS A 98 -1.24 12.94 -12.86
CA CYS A 98 -0.63 14.22 -13.18
C CYS A 98 -0.24 14.30 -14.68
N LEU A 99 0.36 13.24 -15.22
CA LEU A 99 0.73 13.15 -16.63
C LEU A 99 -0.49 13.20 -17.55
N VAL A 100 -1.55 12.48 -17.18
CA VAL A 100 -2.82 12.47 -17.90
C VAL A 100 -3.49 13.84 -17.87
N LYS A 101 -3.55 14.50 -16.71
CA LYS A 101 -4.08 15.88 -16.62
C LYS A 101 -3.25 16.86 -17.44
N ALA A 102 -1.93 16.74 -17.41
CA ALA A 102 -1.03 17.60 -18.18
C ALA A 102 -1.19 17.39 -19.70
N SER A 103 -1.32 16.13 -20.15
CA SER A 103 -1.48 15.82 -21.58
C SER A 103 -2.83 16.30 -22.12
N VAL A 104 -3.92 16.14 -21.36
CA VAL A 104 -5.24 16.69 -21.70
C VAL A 104 -5.20 18.21 -21.79
N GLN A 105 -4.55 18.88 -20.82
CA GLN A 105 -4.40 20.34 -20.84
C GLN A 105 -3.56 20.81 -22.03
N ALA A 106 -2.47 20.11 -22.36
CA ALA A 106 -1.63 20.40 -23.51
C ALA A 106 -2.40 20.24 -24.83
N ALA A 107 -3.16 19.14 -24.97
CA ALA A 107 -4.00 18.89 -26.15
C ALA A 107 -5.09 19.95 -26.32
N ALA A 108 -5.76 20.36 -25.23
CA ALA A 108 -6.75 21.44 -25.26
C ALA A 108 -6.12 22.79 -25.66
N THR A 109 -4.92 23.09 -25.15
CA THR A 109 -4.20 24.33 -25.48
C THR A 109 -3.76 24.35 -26.95
N ALA A 110 -3.28 23.22 -27.48
CA ALA A 110 -2.91 23.07 -28.88
C ALA A 110 -4.13 23.23 -29.81
N ALA A 111 -5.27 22.62 -29.46
CA ALA A 111 -6.51 22.77 -30.21
C ALA A 111 -7.01 24.22 -30.23
N ALA A 112 -6.97 24.92 -29.09
CA ALA A 112 -7.34 26.33 -29.00
C ALA A 112 -6.40 27.23 -29.85
N THR A 113 -5.10 26.96 -29.84
CA THR A 113 -4.12 27.70 -30.65
C THR A 113 -4.34 27.49 -32.15
N ALA A 114 -4.63 26.26 -32.58
CA ALA A 114 -4.95 25.95 -33.97
C ALA A 114 -6.25 26.63 -34.44
N ALA A 115 -7.28 26.67 -33.58
CA ALA A 115 -8.52 27.37 -33.85
C ALA A 115 -8.30 28.88 -34.01
N ALA A 116 -7.53 29.50 -33.10
CA ALA A 116 -7.20 30.93 -33.18
C ALA A 116 -6.40 31.28 -34.44
N THR A 117 -5.43 30.44 -34.83
CA THR A 117 -4.61 30.64 -36.04
C THR A 117 -5.48 30.57 -37.30
N THR A 118 -6.39 29.60 -37.36
CA THR A 118 -7.36 29.47 -38.47
C THR A 118 -8.28 30.69 -38.54
N ALA A 119 -8.74 31.20 -37.40
CA ALA A 119 -9.60 32.39 -37.35
C ALA A 119 -8.88 33.66 -37.82
N VAL A 120 -7.61 33.85 -37.45
CA VAL A 120 -6.78 34.97 -37.91
C VAL A 120 -6.51 34.88 -39.41
N ALA A 121 -6.19 33.68 -39.92
CA ALA A 121 -6.00 33.46 -41.35
C ALA A 121 -7.29 33.76 -42.15
N ALA A 122 -8.44 33.30 -41.65
CA ALA A 122 -9.74 33.60 -42.25
C ALA A 122 -10.05 35.11 -42.25
N ALA A 123 -9.74 35.83 -41.16
CA ALA A 123 -9.91 37.28 -41.08
C ALA A 123 -9.00 38.05 -42.06
N MET A 124 -7.75 37.60 -42.25
CA MET A 124 -6.84 38.19 -43.24
C MET A 124 -7.36 38.00 -44.67
N VAL A 125 -7.86 36.80 -44.99
CA VAL A 125 -8.47 36.53 -46.31
C VAL A 125 -9.74 37.35 -46.51
N ALA A 126 -10.56 37.51 -45.47
CA ALA A 126 -11.76 38.37 -45.52
C ALA A 126 -11.42 39.85 -45.64
N SER A 127 -10.32 40.34 -45.06
CA SER A 127 -9.88 41.72 -45.25
C SER A 127 -9.34 42.01 -46.67
N ALA A 128 -9.01 40.96 -47.43
CA ALA A 128 -8.53 41.05 -48.81
C ALA A 128 -9.65 40.90 -49.86
N SER A 129 -10.89 40.61 -49.44
CA SER A 129 -12.04 40.41 -50.31
C SER A 129 -13.26 41.14 -49.75
N GLU A 130 -13.90 42.04 -50.51
CA GLU A 130 -15.10 42.77 -50.10
C GLU A 130 -16.32 41.83 -49.90
N VAL A 131 -16.36 41.04 -48.82
CA VAL A 131 -17.42 40.04 -48.54
C VAL A 131 -18.14 40.39 -47.23
N PRO A 132 -19.48 40.27 -47.15
CA PRO A 132 -20.30 40.78 -46.06
C PRO A 132 -20.07 40.10 -44.68
N PRO A 133 -20.31 40.82 -43.57
CA PRO A 133 -19.87 40.47 -42.21
C PRO A 133 -20.56 39.26 -41.56
N THR A 134 -21.64 38.73 -42.16
CA THR A 134 -22.43 37.63 -41.58
C THR A 134 -21.77 36.25 -41.67
N ALA A 135 -20.82 36.03 -42.58
CA ALA A 135 -20.09 34.76 -42.69
C ALA A 135 -19.03 34.57 -41.60
N HIS A 136 -18.56 35.66 -40.98
CA HIS A 136 -17.46 35.67 -40.03
C HIS A 136 -17.82 35.06 -38.66
N THR A 137 -19.04 35.34 -38.18
CA THR A 137 -19.51 34.90 -36.85
C THR A 137 -19.71 33.37 -36.80
N THR A 138 -20.14 32.78 -37.91
CA THR A 138 -20.48 31.35 -38.00
C THR A 138 -19.24 30.45 -37.98
N ALA A 139 -18.14 30.88 -38.60
CA ALA A 139 -16.88 30.13 -38.66
C ALA A 139 -16.16 30.06 -37.29
N VAL A 140 -16.21 31.16 -36.51
CA VAL A 140 -15.64 31.21 -35.15
C VAL A 140 -16.47 30.39 -34.16
N ALA A 141 -17.80 30.36 -34.33
CA ALA A 141 -18.68 29.53 -33.50
C ALA A 141 -18.46 28.02 -33.74
N ALA A 142 -18.26 27.60 -35.00
CA ALA A 142 -18.02 26.19 -35.35
C ALA A 142 -16.69 25.66 -34.80
N THR A 143 -15.63 26.48 -34.83
CA THR A 143 -14.30 26.10 -34.29
C THR A 143 -14.31 25.98 -32.77
N ASN A 144 -15.01 26.87 -32.05
CA ASN A 144 -15.18 26.77 -30.61
C ASN A 144 -15.99 25.53 -30.18
N SER A 145 -16.99 25.12 -30.98
CA SER A 145 -17.77 23.91 -30.74
C SER A 145 -16.95 22.62 -30.89
N ALA A 146 -16.10 22.54 -31.92
CA ALA A 146 -15.22 21.40 -32.14
C ALA A 146 -14.16 21.24 -31.03
N ALA A 147 -13.53 22.33 -30.59
CA ALA A 147 -12.57 22.31 -29.48
C ALA A 147 -13.21 21.82 -28.16
N ASN A 148 -14.45 22.25 -27.89
CA ASN A 148 -15.18 21.81 -26.71
C ASN A 148 -15.55 20.32 -26.79
N ALA A 149 -15.91 19.82 -27.97
CA ALA A 149 -16.16 18.39 -28.20
C ALA A 149 -14.90 17.53 -27.98
N THR A 150 -13.73 17.96 -28.48
CA THR A 150 -12.45 17.27 -28.25
C THR A 150 -12.07 17.24 -26.76
N TYR A 151 -12.26 18.34 -26.04
CA TYR A 151 -12.05 18.41 -24.60
C TYR A 151 -12.96 17.43 -23.83
N MET A 152 -14.25 17.37 -24.18
CA MET A 152 -15.20 16.46 -23.53
C MET A 152 -14.82 14.99 -23.77
N VAL A 153 -14.40 14.62 -24.98
CA VAL A 153 -13.95 13.24 -25.29
C VAL A 153 -12.69 12.87 -24.53
N ALA A 154 -11.70 13.78 -24.46
CA ALA A 154 -10.48 13.54 -23.69
C ALA A 154 -10.80 13.40 -22.19
N LYS A 155 -11.65 14.27 -21.64
CA LYS A 155 -12.12 14.19 -20.24
C LYS A 155 -12.88 12.89 -19.96
N GLN A 156 -13.72 12.43 -20.88
CA GLN A 156 -14.43 11.16 -20.79
C GLN A 156 -13.45 9.96 -20.79
N ALA A 157 -12.43 9.99 -21.65
CA ALA A 157 -11.39 8.96 -21.69
C ALA A 157 -10.60 8.90 -20.37
N THR A 158 -10.28 10.05 -19.76
CA THR A 158 -9.63 10.09 -18.43
C THR A 158 -10.52 9.61 -17.29
N SER A 159 -11.85 9.74 -17.40
CA SER A 159 -12.80 9.22 -16.41
C SER A 159 -12.93 7.69 -16.43
N SER A 160 -12.45 7.03 -17.49
CA SER A 160 -12.49 5.57 -17.64
C SER A 160 -11.29 4.87 -16.98
N LEU A 161 -10.25 5.61 -16.60
CA LEU A 161 -9.14 5.09 -15.83
C LEU A 161 -9.59 4.85 -14.39
N LYS A 162 -9.40 3.61 -13.91
CA LYS A 162 -9.69 3.28 -12.52
C LYS A 162 -8.71 4.01 -11.60
N ASP A 163 -9.26 4.70 -10.61
CA ASP A 163 -8.50 5.51 -9.66
C ASP A 163 -7.83 4.66 -8.55
N TRP A 164 -7.03 5.35 -7.74
CA TRP A 164 -6.34 4.78 -6.59
C TRP A 164 -7.28 4.09 -5.59
N ASP A 165 -8.46 4.67 -5.35
CA ASP A 165 -9.39 4.15 -4.34
C ASP A 165 -10.02 2.83 -4.81
N SER A 166 -10.34 2.71 -6.10
CA SER A 166 -10.77 1.47 -6.73
C SER A 166 -9.69 0.39 -6.68
N PHE A 167 -8.44 0.76 -7.01
CA PHE A 167 -7.30 -0.14 -6.95
C PHE A 167 -7.07 -0.66 -5.52
N PHE A 168 -6.95 0.24 -4.56
CA PHE A 168 -6.66 -0.13 -3.18
C PHE A 168 -7.81 -0.95 -2.56
N SER A 169 -9.06 -0.59 -2.85
CA SER A 169 -10.24 -1.35 -2.40
C SER A 169 -10.29 -2.75 -3.04
N GLY A 170 -9.95 -2.88 -4.32
CA GLY A 170 -9.83 -4.16 -5.00
C GLY A 170 -8.80 -5.06 -4.32
N TRP A 171 -7.62 -4.54 -4.01
CA TRP A 171 -6.59 -5.28 -3.30
C TRP A 171 -7.00 -5.67 -1.86
N LEU A 172 -7.65 -4.76 -1.12
CA LEU A 172 -8.20 -5.08 0.20
C LEU A 172 -9.25 -6.20 0.14
N SER A 173 -10.08 -6.22 -0.90
CA SER A 173 -11.07 -7.28 -1.13
C SER A 173 -10.41 -8.65 -1.36
N ILE A 174 -9.24 -8.68 -2.03
CA ILE A 174 -8.45 -9.90 -2.19
C ILE A 174 -7.96 -10.41 -0.82
N LEU A 175 -7.42 -9.52 0.03
CA LEU A 175 -6.96 -9.89 1.38
C LEU A 175 -8.08 -10.44 2.26
N SER A 176 -9.30 -9.92 2.11
CA SER A 176 -10.47 -10.34 2.89
C SER A 176 -11.20 -11.55 2.29
N SER A 177 -10.61 -12.27 1.34
CA SER A 177 -11.24 -13.43 0.71
C SER A 177 -11.44 -14.56 1.72
N PRO A 178 -12.66 -15.10 1.88
CA PRO A 178 -12.95 -16.12 2.89
C PRO A 178 -12.41 -17.50 2.53
N ASP A 179 -12.25 -17.79 1.24
CA ASP A 179 -11.80 -19.08 0.72
C ASP A 179 -10.90 -18.90 -0.52
N LYS A 180 -10.29 -20.00 -0.97
CA LYS A 180 -9.33 -20.01 -2.08
C LYS A 180 -9.98 -19.69 -3.43
N THR A 181 -11.25 -20.07 -3.64
CA THR A 181 -11.99 -19.80 -4.87
C THR A 181 -12.27 -18.31 -4.99
N SER A 182 -12.86 -17.73 -3.94
CA SER A 182 -13.09 -16.28 -3.83
C SER A 182 -11.80 -15.47 -4.03
N PHE A 183 -10.68 -15.95 -3.49
CA PHE A 183 -9.37 -15.31 -3.69
C PHE A 183 -8.95 -15.31 -5.16
N ASN A 184 -9.02 -16.45 -5.84
CA ASN A 184 -8.61 -16.58 -7.23
C ASN A 184 -9.49 -15.72 -8.14
N GLU A 185 -10.82 -15.76 -7.98
CA GLU A 185 -11.76 -14.96 -8.77
C GLU A 185 -11.52 -13.46 -8.60
N LYS A 186 -11.30 -13.00 -7.36
CA LYS A 186 -11.01 -11.58 -7.10
C LYS A 186 -9.65 -11.16 -7.64
N LEU A 187 -8.64 -12.02 -7.56
CA LEU A 187 -7.32 -11.74 -8.12
C LEU A 187 -7.39 -11.64 -9.64
N GLU A 188 -8.10 -12.55 -10.31
CA GLU A 188 -8.29 -12.51 -11.77
C GLU A 188 -9.07 -11.26 -12.20
N ALA A 189 -10.17 -10.94 -11.52
CA ALA A 189 -10.94 -9.72 -11.78
C ALA A 189 -10.10 -8.45 -11.57
N PHE A 190 -9.24 -8.44 -10.55
CA PHE A 190 -8.29 -7.36 -10.30
C PHE A 190 -7.25 -7.24 -11.42
N GLU A 191 -6.69 -8.35 -11.88
CA GLU A 191 -5.74 -8.36 -13.00
C GLU A 191 -6.39 -7.83 -14.28
N MET A 192 -7.57 -8.32 -14.65
CA MET A 192 -8.31 -7.82 -15.81
C MET A 192 -8.61 -6.31 -15.71
N ALA A 193 -8.88 -5.82 -14.50
CA ALA A 193 -9.21 -4.44 -14.25
C ALA A 193 -8.04 -3.46 -14.41
N PHE A 194 -6.82 -3.88 -14.07
CA PHE A 194 -5.69 -2.96 -13.87
C PHE A 194 -4.47 -3.26 -14.76
N SER A 195 -4.37 -4.45 -15.36
CA SER A 195 -3.17 -4.86 -16.13
C SER A 195 -2.91 -4.06 -17.41
N LEU A 196 -3.88 -3.28 -17.91
CA LEU A 196 -3.65 -2.44 -19.09
C LEU A 196 -2.99 -1.10 -18.77
N ASN A 197 -3.31 -0.52 -17.61
CA ASN A 197 -2.94 0.86 -17.27
C ASN A 197 -2.02 0.96 -16.04
N HIS A 198 -1.92 -0.11 -15.24
CA HIS A 198 -1.21 -0.13 -13.94
C HIS A 198 -0.33 -1.38 -13.82
N VAL A 199 0.47 -1.64 -14.87
CA VAL A 199 1.29 -2.86 -14.99
C VAL A 199 2.31 -2.96 -13.84
N GLU A 200 2.94 -1.85 -13.47
CA GLU A 200 3.97 -1.81 -12.42
C GLU A 200 3.36 -2.18 -11.05
N GLU A 201 2.19 -1.61 -10.74
CA GLU A 201 1.51 -1.82 -9.46
C GLU A 201 0.91 -3.22 -9.35
N VAL A 202 0.34 -3.75 -10.44
CA VAL A 202 -0.12 -5.15 -10.50
C VAL A 202 1.06 -6.11 -10.34
N THR A 203 2.20 -5.82 -10.97
CA THR A 203 3.42 -6.62 -10.83
C THR A 203 3.94 -6.59 -9.40
N TYR A 204 3.92 -5.43 -8.73
CA TYR A 204 4.31 -5.29 -7.33
C TYR A 204 3.37 -6.05 -6.38
N ILE A 205 2.07 -6.03 -6.60
CA ILE A 205 1.14 -6.84 -5.80
C ILE A 205 1.46 -8.33 -5.98
N LYS A 206 1.72 -8.78 -7.21
CA LYS A 206 1.96 -10.21 -7.48
C LYS A 206 3.27 -10.70 -6.89
N SER A 207 4.40 -10.13 -7.31
CA SER A 207 5.71 -10.76 -7.16
C SER A 207 6.37 -10.48 -5.79
N PRO A 208 6.34 -9.25 -5.24
CA PRO A 208 6.78 -8.99 -3.87
C PRO A 208 5.67 -8.84 -2.81
N GLY A 209 4.45 -8.41 -3.17
CA GLY A 209 3.45 -7.94 -2.20
C GLY A 209 2.47 -8.97 -1.64
N LEU A 210 2.08 -9.98 -2.44
CA LEU A 210 0.94 -10.85 -2.12
C LEU A 210 1.23 -12.33 -2.39
N VAL A 211 1.67 -12.71 -3.59
CA VAL A 211 1.73 -14.15 -3.97
C VAL A 211 2.68 -14.96 -3.08
N PRO A 212 3.91 -14.48 -2.75
CA PRO A 212 4.80 -15.21 -1.85
C PRO A 212 4.31 -15.28 -0.40
N HIS A 213 3.35 -14.45 -0.02
CA HIS A 213 2.95 -14.21 1.37
C HIS A 213 1.46 -14.41 1.62
N LYS A 214 0.70 -14.90 0.63
CA LYS A 214 -0.76 -15.03 0.70
C LYS A 214 -1.21 -15.90 1.88
N GLU A 215 -0.45 -16.94 2.19
CA GLU A 215 -0.70 -17.85 3.30
C GLU A 215 -0.60 -17.16 4.66
N LYS A 216 0.17 -16.07 4.74
CA LYS A 216 0.44 -15.30 5.96
C LYS A 216 -0.42 -14.04 6.09
N LEU A 217 -1.15 -13.66 5.04
CA LEU A 217 -1.87 -12.37 4.94
C LEU A 217 -3.36 -12.50 4.64
N VAL A 218 -3.75 -13.43 3.77
CA VAL A 218 -5.11 -13.53 3.22
C VAL A 218 -5.99 -14.37 4.13
N ALA A 219 -7.20 -13.87 4.41
CA ALA A 219 -8.15 -14.49 5.33
C ALA A 219 -8.41 -15.99 5.04
N ALA A 220 -8.48 -16.39 3.76
CA ALA A 220 -8.67 -17.77 3.33
C ALA A 220 -7.63 -18.77 3.89
N TRP A 221 -6.41 -18.31 4.18
CA TRP A 221 -5.37 -19.11 4.80
C TRP A 221 -5.21 -18.76 6.28
N VAL A 222 -5.17 -17.47 6.61
CA VAL A 222 -4.92 -16.98 7.96
C VAL A 222 -5.99 -17.46 8.95
N ASN A 223 -7.27 -17.48 8.55
CA ASN A 223 -8.37 -17.88 9.43
C ASN A 223 -8.43 -19.37 9.75
N GLN A 224 -7.53 -20.19 9.18
CA GLN A 224 -7.36 -21.58 9.57
C GLN A 224 -6.61 -21.71 10.92
N HIS A 225 -6.01 -20.62 11.39
CA HIS A 225 -5.27 -20.57 12.65
C HIS A 225 -6.00 -19.78 13.73
N THR A 226 -5.82 -20.17 15.00
CA THR A 226 -6.44 -19.50 16.16
C THR A 226 -5.72 -18.20 16.53
N HIS A 227 -5.84 -17.18 15.68
CA HIS A 227 -5.24 -15.85 15.87
C HIS A 227 -6.12 -14.87 16.66
N PHE A 228 -7.30 -15.31 17.13
CA PHE A 228 -8.26 -14.51 17.91
C PHE A 228 -8.74 -13.20 17.26
N GLY A 229 -8.61 -13.10 15.94
CA GLY A 229 -8.92 -11.88 15.17
C GLY A 229 -7.75 -10.90 15.08
N ASN A 230 -6.57 -11.26 15.59
CA ASN A 230 -5.39 -10.39 15.55
C ASN A 230 -4.61 -10.59 14.26
N THR A 231 -4.68 -9.60 13.37
CA THR A 231 -3.94 -9.58 12.09
C THR A 231 -3.00 -8.38 11.96
N THR A 232 -2.85 -7.58 13.03
CA THR A 232 -2.01 -6.37 13.04
C THR A 232 -1.11 -6.29 14.27
N THR A 233 0.04 -5.63 14.14
CA THR A 233 1.01 -5.37 15.21
C THR A 233 0.76 -4.04 15.94
N SER A 234 -0.34 -3.36 15.65
CA SER A 234 -0.67 -2.02 16.20
C SER A 234 -0.59 -1.95 17.73
N ARG A 235 -1.00 -3.02 18.42
CA ARG A 235 -0.92 -3.12 19.88
C ARG A 235 0.52 -3.16 20.38
N VAL A 236 1.40 -3.86 19.67
CA VAL A 236 2.85 -3.92 19.95
C VAL A 236 3.46 -2.54 19.69
N GLU A 237 3.11 -1.89 18.59
CA GLU A 237 3.63 -0.57 18.23
C GLU A 237 3.29 0.51 19.26
N GLY A 238 2.12 0.45 19.88
CA GLY A 238 1.76 1.35 20.99
C GLY A 238 2.64 1.18 22.23
N ILE A 239 2.89 -0.07 22.65
CA ILE A 239 3.80 -0.37 23.75
C ILE A 239 5.24 0.02 23.39
N HIS A 240 5.66 -0.29 22.17
CA HIS A 240 6.96 0.06 21.64
C HIS A 240 7.21 1.57 21.65
N ALA A 241 6.22 2.36 21.25
CA ALA A 241 6.28 3.82 21.29
C ALA A 241 6.35 4.35 22.73
N LEU A 242 5.58 3.75 23.65
CA LEU A 242 5.62 4.08 25.07
C LEU A 242 6.99 3.77 25.68
N LEU A 243 7.54 2.58 25.45
CA LEU A 243 8.87 2.21 25.96
C LEU A 243 9.96 3.11 25.38
N LYS A 244 9.88 3.42 24.08
CA LYS A 244 10.78 4.39 23.43
C LYS A 244 10.69 5.80 24.00
N SER A 245 9.53 6.26 24.46
CA SER A 245 9.42 7.61 25.03
C SER A 245 10.18 7.75 26.35
N TYR A 246 10.29 6.66 27.12
CA TYR A 246 11.14 6.58 28.31
C TYR A 246 12.63 6.44 27.96
N ILE A 247 12.95 5.80 26.82
CA ILE A 247 14.33 5.62 26.33
C ILE A 247 14.71 6.83 25.47
N LYS A 248 15.14 7.92 26.13
CA LYS A 248 15.34 9.26 25.53
C LYS A 248 16.30 9.34 24.32
N LYS A 249 17.18 8.35 24.08
CA LYS A 249 18.13 8.34 22.96
C LYS A 249 18.27 6.94 22.35
N SER A 250 18.24 6.85 21.02
CA SER A 250 18.51 5.62 20.24
C SER A 250 19.96 5.10 20.36
N SER A 251 20.83 5.87 21.02
CA SER A 251 22.26 5.61 21.24
C SER A 251 22.62 5.56 22.73
N GLY A 252 21.65 5.62 23.63
CA GLY A 252 21.90 5.60 25.07
C GLY A 252 22.27 4.19 25.54
N ASP A 253 23.44 4.06 26.17
CA ASP A 253 23.83 2.86 26.90
C ASP A 253 22.94 2.72 28.16
N LEU A 254 22.47 1.50 28.42
CA LEU A 254 21.52 1.18 29.49
C LEU A 254 22.09 1.52 30.87
N PHE A 255 23.42 1.43 31.02
CA PHE A 255 24.12 1.72 32.27
C PHE A 255 24.03 3.19 32.71
N TYR A 256 23.88 4.14 31.79
CA TYR A 256 23.76 5.55 32.14
C TYR A 256 22.34 5.95 32.57
N ASN A 257 21.31 5.19 32.20
CA ASN A 257 19.91 5.55 32.49
C ASN A 257 19.34 4.84 33.73
N LEU A 258 19.96 3.77 34.20
CA LEU A 258 19.52 3.02 35.40
C LEU A 258 20.41 3.28 36.64
N GLY A 259 21.49 4.03 36.51
CA GLY A 259 22.45 4.33 37.58
C GLY A 259 22.26 5.65 38.32
N SER A 260 21.04 6.18 38.39
CA SER A 260 20.76 7.46 39.09
C SER A 260 19.54 7.38 40.00
N TYR A 261 19.44 6.29 40.77
CA TYR A 261 18.64 6.23 41.99
C TYR A 261 19.46 5.55 43.09
#